data_AF-A0A971LXC1-F1
#
_entry.id   AF-A0A971LXC1-F1
#
_cell.length_a   1.000
_cell.length_b   1.000
_cell.length_c   1.000
_cell.angle_alpha   90.00
_cell.angle_beta   90.00
_cell.angle_gamma   90.00
#
_symmetry.space_group_name_H-M   'P 1'
#
loop_
_entity.id
_entity.type
_entity.pdbx_description
1 polymer ?
#
loop_
_entity_poly.entity_id
_entity_poly.type
_entity_poly.pdbx_seq_one_letter_code
_entity_poly.pdbx_strand_id
1 'polypeptide(L)' 'MSQRYVVIADDKFSEPMSKEEAIKKVKSYDDKAVTAYMVSEEEAERLKNI' A
#
# COMPACT_ATOMS: atom_id res chain seq x y z
N MET A 1 16.43 -5.89 -9.15
CA MET A 1 15.86 -6.03 -7.80
C MET A 1 14.37 -5.78 -7.90
N SER A 2 13.52 -6.74 -7.51
CA SER A 2 12.06 -6.57 -7.53
C SER A 2 11.63 -5.78 -6.30
N GLN A 3 11.42 -4.48 -6.45
CA GLN A 3 10.82 -3.64 -5.40
C GLN A 3 9.33 -3.98 -5.30
N ARG A 4 8.91 -4.45 -4.12
CA ARG A 4 7.52 -4.69 -3.78
C ARG A 4 6.96 -3.52 -2.97
N TYR A 5 5.68 -3.26 -3.15
CA TYR A 5 4.95 -2.15 -2.57
C TYR A 5 3.74 -2.67 -1.82
N VAL A 6 3.41 -1.99 -0.73
CA VAL A 6 2.25 -2.29 0.10
C VAL A 6 1.32 -1.09 0.06
N VAL A 7 0.02 -1.36 -0.05
CA VAL A 7 -1.01 -0.33 0.05
C VAL A 7 -1.60 -0.36 1.44
N ILE A 8 -1.65 0.79 2.08
CA ILE A 8 -2.26 0.99 3.40
C ILE A 8 -3.56 1.74 3.18
N ALA A 9 -4.67 1.17 3.61
CA ALA A 9 -5.99 1.79 3.55
C ALA A 9 -6.73 1.55 4.87
N ASP A 10 -7.16 2.61 5.55
CA ASP A 10 -7.90 2.52 6.83
C ASP A 10 -7.17 1.60 7.85
N ASP A 11 -5.87 1.84 8.05
CA ASP A 11 -4.97 1.02 8.90
C ASP A 11 -4.78 -0.45 8.48
N LYS A 12 -5.34 -0.87 7.33
CA LYS A 12 -5.12 -2.21 6.77
C LYS A 12 -4.00 -2.21 5.76
N PHE A 13 -3.02 -3.07 6.02
CA PHE A 13 -1.93 -3.36 5.09
C PHE A 13 -2.37 -4.41 4.08
N SER A 14 -2.24 -4.09 2.80
CA SER A 14 -2.37 -5.07 1.72
C SER A 14 -1.13 -5.96 1.63
N GLU A 15 -1.26 -7.06 0.88
CA GLU A 15 -0.11 -7.89 0.51
C GLU A 15 0.90 -7.11 -0.36
N PRO A 16 2.21 -7.44 -0.27
CA PRO A 16 3.24 -6.85 -1.12
C PRO A 16 2.99 -7.18 -2.59
N MET A 17 2.95 -6.16 -3.43
CA MET A 17 2.66 -6.28 -4.86
C MET A 17 3.58 -5.41 -5.72
N SER A 18 3.53 -5.62 -7.03
CA SER A 18 4.26 -4.77 -7.98
C SER A 18 3.72 -3.34 -7.95
N LYS A 19 4.56 -2.37 -8.34
CA LYS A 19 4.19 -0.95 -8.37
C LYS A 19 2.88 -0.68 -9.12
N GLU A 20 2.69 -1.30 -10.27
CA GLU A 20 1.47 -1.11 -11.09
C GLU A 20 0.20 -1.60 -10.37
N GLU A 21 0.29 -2.75 -9.70
CA GLU A 21 -0.81 -3.31 -8.89
C GLU A 21 -1.13 -2.37 -7.71
N ALA A 22 -0.10 -1.88 -7.03
CA ALA A 22 -0.25 -0.95 -5.91
C ALA A 22 -0.94 0.35 -6.34
N ILE A 23 -0.55 0.92 -7.49
CA ILE A 23 -1.17 2.12 -8.05
C ILE A 23 -2.65 1.90 -8.37
N LYS A 24 -2.99 0.79 -9.03
CA LYS A 24 -4.39 0.44 -9.33
C LYS A 24 -5.21 0.32 -8.05
N LYS A 25 -4.64 -0.32 -7.04
CA LYS A 25 -5.30 -0.56 -5.76
C LYS A 25 -5.53 0.74 -4.99
N VAL A 26 -4.53 1.62 -4.86
CA VAL A 26 -4.71 2.97 -4.28
C VAL A 26 -5.79 3.76 -5.01
N LYS A 27 -5.77 3.78 -6.34
CA LYS A 27 -6.80 4.47 -7.15
C LYS A 27 -8.20 3.91 -6.93
N SER A 28 -8.33 2.60 -6.66
CA SER A 28 -9.62 1.99 -6.33
C SER A 28 -10.20 2.44 -4.98
N TYR A 29 -9.38 3.01 -4.09
CA TYR A 29 -9.81 3.53 -2.80
C TYR A 29 -10.06 5.05 -2.81
N ASP A 30 -9.51 5.76 -3.79
CA ASP A 30 -9.72 7.21 -3.98
C ASP A 30 -11.22 7.57 -4.06
N ASP A 31 -12.01 6.70 -4.69
CA ASP A 31 -13.46 6.85 -4.84
C ASP A 31 -14.26 6.59 -3.53
N LYS A 32 -13.61 6.01 -2.49
CA LYS A 32 -14.31 5.45 -1.31
C LYS A 32 -14.29 6.32 -0.05
N ALA A 33 -13.85 7.58 -0.12
CA ALA A 33 -13.60 8.42 1.07
C ALA A 33 -12.65 7.78 2.10
N VAL A 34 -11.89 6.77 1.68
CA VAL A 34 -10.88 6.09 2.49
C VAL A 34 -9.52 6.60 2.07
N THR A 35 -8.71 7.07 3.02
CA THR A 35 -7.34 7.47 2.72
C THR A 35 -6.51 6.22 2.48
N ALA A 36 -6.10 6.02 1.24
CA ALA A 36 -5.20 4.95 0.84
C ALA A 36 -3.91 5.51 0.25
N TYR A 37 -2.78 4.94 0.63
CA TYR A 37 -1.46 5.33 0.12
C TYR A 37 -0.56 4.11 -0.07
N MET A 38 0.36 4.20 -1.02
CA MET A 38 1.35 3.15 -1.26
C MET A 38 2.67 3.48 -0.58
N VAL A 39 3.31 2.46 -0.04
CA VAL A 39 4.65 2.52 0.55
C VAL A 39 5.49 1.33 0.05
N SER A 40 6.81 1.39 0.20
CA SER A 40 7.67 0.22 -0.05
C SER A 40 7.43 -0.85 1.02
N GLU A 41 7.76 -2.11 0.70
CA GLU A 41 7.70 -3.23 1.67
C GLU A 41 8.48 -2.91 2.95
N GLU A 42 9.70 -2.36 2.83
CA GLU A 42 10.53 -1.96 3.97
C GLU A 42 9.87 -0.89 4.86
N GLU A 43 9.25 0.13 4.26
CA GLU A 43 8.56 1.17 5.03
C GLU A 43 7.28 0.63 5.67
N ALA A 44 6.57 -0.27 5.00
CA ALA A 44 5.41 -0.95 5.56
C ALA A 44 5.77 -1.79 6.79
N GLU A 45 6.90 -2.50 6.77
CA GLU A 45 7.40 -3.25 7.92
C GLU A 45 7.78 -2.34 9.09
N ARG A 46 8.31 -1.14 8.81
CA ARG A 46 8.56 -0.12 9.85
C ARG A 46 7.26 0.39 10.48
N LEU A 47 6.24 0.64 9.67
CA LEU A 47 4.94 1.12 10.14
C LEU A 47 4.17 0.06 10.94
N LYS A 48 4.31 -1.22 10.61
CA LYS A 48 3.70 -2.33 11.38
C LYS A 48 4.26 -2.52 12.79
N ASN A 49 5.43 -1.96 13.07
CA ASN A 49 6.13 -2.11 14.36
C ASN A 49 5.96 -0.89 15.30
N ILE A 50 5.04 0.03 14.97
CA ILE A 50 4.60 1.13 15.84
C ILE A 50 3.37 0.69 16.64
#